data_AF-A0A970RK93-F1
#
_entry.id   AF-A0A970RK93-F1
#
_cell.length_a   1.000
_cell.length_b   1.000
_cell.length_c   1.000
_cell.angle_alpha   90.00
_cell.angle_beta   90.00
_cell.angle_gamma   90.00
#
_symmetry.space_group_name_H-M   'P 1'
#
loop_
_entity.id
_entity.type
_entity.pdbx_description
1 polymer ?
#
loop_
_entity_poly.entity_id
_entity_poly.type
_entity_poly.pdbx_seq_one_letter_code
_entity_poly.pdbx_strand_id
1 'polypeptide(L)'
;MLLQQKMPPSAHEFALEDMVFSNSPSASLLRPEPGRRETAWLFYPGCRLSGTSPSQVRDAYGFLRNFLEGGVGLWLRCCGAPARWAGREDLFRKEAEETLRIWKSMGSPVIIAACTGCVDVFRRELPEIRVVSLWEVLEKEAMPEEFLKMNGTLAVHDPCTAVDYPEIRRAARSMASRAGIDCEELPMTAELTSCCGYGGLQECANPELGSATASSRCGESSSDYLVYCAMCRTLFARTGKRTVHLLEVLFPAPGKDPLSMPAVSWSDQRENRAGFVRELLGTLWKEESPMPEEHEAIKLVLPEDAGKILETRRILTDTVKRAIRNGENSGRKIARPDGAFATCLKPASVTYWIVYRPLEDGAFEVLNAWSHRMTVPGTEGSLP
;
A
#
# COMPACT_ATOMS: atom_id res chain seq x y z
N MET A 1 1.46 9.14 23.34
CA MET A 1 2.70 9.92 23.11
C MET A 1 2.45 11.24 22.39
N LEU A 2 1.70 11.29 21.26
CA LEU A 2 1.35 12.56 20.58
C LEU A 2 0.53 13.52 21.46
N LEU A 3 -0.54 13.03 22.10
CA LEU A 3 -1.35 13.83 23.06
C LEU A 3 -0.54 14.34 24.26
N GLN A 4 0.56 13.64 24.59
CA GLN A 4 1.48 14.02 25.67
C GLN A 4 2.63 14.90 25.17
N GLN A 5 2.62 15.32 23.90
CA GLN A 5 3.67 16.11 23.24
C GLN A 5 5.09 15.49 23.32
N LYS A 6 5.19 14.17 23.51
CA LYS A 6 6.48 13.45 23.66
C LYS A 6 7.07 12.95 22.35
N MET A 7 6.32 13.04 21.25
CA MET A 7 6.77 12.63 19.93
C MET A 7 6.31 13.68 18.91
N PRO A 8 7.18 14.12 17.98
CA PRO A 8 6.78 15.10 16.99
C PRO A 8 5.74 14.46 16.04
N PRO A 9 4.65 15.16 15.67
CA PRO A 9 3.64 14.66 14.73
C PRO A 9 4.23 14.14 13.41
N SER A 10 5.39 14.65 13.05
CA SER A 10 6.10 14.31 11.84
C SER A 10 6.66 12.88 11.76
N ALA A 11 6.79 12.18 12.89
CA ALA A 11 7.27 10.79 12.89
C ALA A 11 6.33 9.85 12.09
N HIS A 12 5.07 10.26 11.93
CA HIS A 12 4.03 9.48 11.24
C HIS A 12 3.52 10.14 9.97
N GLU A 13 4.05 11.31 9.61
CA GLU A 13 3.50 12.18 8.57
C GLU A 13 3.44 11.50 7.21
N PHE A 14 4.51 10.81 6.80
CA PHE A 14 4.50 10.04 5.55
C PHE A 14 3.33 9.04 5.49
N ALA A 15 3.09 8.30 6.58
CA ALA A 15 2.01 7.33 6.63
C ALA A 15 0.61 7.98 6.65
N LEU A 16 0.47 9.14 7.28
CA LEU A 16 -0.76 9.92 7.29
C LEU A 16 -1.05 10.54 5.92
N GLU A 17 -0.05 11.13 5.27
CA GLU A 17 -0.17 11.66 3.91
C GLU A 17 -0.48 10.54 2.90
N ASP A 18 0.09 9.35 3.08
CA ASP A 18 -0.22 8.20 2.24
C ASP A 18 -1.62 7.63 2.48
N MET A 19 -2.12 7.71 3.71
CA MET A 19 -3.52 7.42 4.02
C MET A 19 -4.45 8.42 3.33
N VAL A 20 -4.17 9.73 3.43
CA VAL A 20 -4.95 10.78 2.77
C VAL A 20 -4.97 10.58 1.25
N PHE A 21 -3.81 10.33 0.65
CA PHE A 21 -3.73 10.02 -0.78
C PHE A 21 -4.59 8.79 -1.14
N SER A 22 -4.47 7.70 -0.38
CA SER A 22 -5.23 6.45 -0.62
C SER A 22 -6.75 6.62 -0.49
N ASN A 23 -7.20 7.73 0.10
CA ASN A 23 -8.61 8.09 0.27
C ASN A 23 -9.05 9.24 -0.66
N SER A 24 -8.15 9.72 -1.52
CA SER A 24 -8.43 10.75 -2.51
C SER A 24 -9.22 10.20 -3.72
N PRO A 25 -9.87 11.07 -4.52
CA PRO A 25 -10.57 10.64 -5.74
C PRO A 25 -9.67 9.90 -6.75
N SER A 26 -8.36 10.17 -6.76
CA SER A 26 -7.42 9.57 -7.71
C SER A 26 -7.02 8.14 -7.35
N ALA A 27 -7.14 7.73 -6.07
CA ALA A 27 -6.65 6.44 -5.59
C ALA A 27 -7.68 5.63 -4.78
N SER A 28 -8.90 6.16 -4.64
CA SER A 28 -10.02 5.44 -4.07
C SER A 28 -11.10 5.16 -5.11
N LEU A 29 -11.82 4.06 -4.93
CA LEU A 29 -12.88 3.62 -5.82
C LEU A 29 -13.94 2.91 -5.01
N LEU A 30 -15.20 3.23 -5.23
CA LEU A 30 -16.33 2.46 -4.73
C LEU A 30 -17.32 2.24 -5.87
N ARG A 31 -17.55 0.99 -6.22
CA ARG A 31 -18.51 0.63 -7.27
C ARG A 31 -19.21 -0.69 -6.94
N PRO A 32 -20.51 -0.82 -7.24
CA PRO A 32 -21.16 -2.13 -7.30
C PRO A 32 -20.57 -2.95 -8.44
N GLU A 33 -20.84 -4.26 -8.42
CA GLU A 33 -20.52 -5.14 -9.55
C GLU A 33 -21.16 -4.62 -10.85
N PRO A 34 -20.43 -4.58 -11.99
CA PRO A 34 -21.00 -4.17 -13.26
C PRO A 34 -22.23 -4.99 -13.64
N GLY A 35 -23.33 -4.33 -13.98
CA GLY A 35 -24.59 -4.98 -14.36
C GLY A 35 -25.44 -5.49 -13.20
N ARG A 36 -25.00 -5.34 -11.94
CA ARG A 36 -25.80 -5.70 -10.76
C ARG A 36 -26.30 -4.45 -10.03
N ARG A 37 -27.53 -4.52 -9.53
CA ARG A 37 -28.10 -3.48 -8.63
C ARG A 37 -27.92 -3.82 -7.15
N GLU A 38 -27.87 -5.11 -6.84
CA GLU A 38 -27.64 -5.61 -5.49
C GLU A 38 -26.15 -5.77 -5.23
N THR A 39 -25.75 -5.60 -3.97
CA THR A 39 -24.37 -5.78 -3.51
C THR A 39 -24.47 -6.46 -2.15
N ALA A 40 -24.46 -7.78 -2.13
CA ALA A 40 -24.42 -8.55 -0.89
C ALA A 40 -23.02 -8.51 -0.25
N TRP A 41 -22.00 -8.45 -1.09
CA TRP A 41 -20.59 -8.47 -0.71
C TRP A 41 -19.86 -7.22 -1.18
N LEU A 42 -18.88 -6.77 -0.40
CA LEU A 42 -18.01 -5.67 -0.78
C LEU A 42 -16.55 -6.09 -0.59
N PHE A 43 -15.86 -6.36 -1.70
CA PHE A 43 -14.45 -6.71 -1.66
C PHE A 43 -13.61 -5.49 -1.30
N TYR A 44 -12.82 -5.62 -0.22
CA TYR A 44 -11.97 -4.59 0.34
C TYR A 44 -10.52 -5.09 0.41
N PRO A 45 -9.73 -4.94 -0.66
CA PRO A 45 -8.36 -5.43 -0.68
C PRO A 45 -7.44 -4.64 0.28
N GLY A 46 -7.80 -3.39 0.60
CA GLY A 46 -6.97 -2.46 1.36
C GLY A 46 -5.92 -1.77 0.49
N CYS A 47 -5.53 -0.57 0.92
CA CYS A 47 -4.69 0.32 0.11
C CYS A 47 -3.27 -0.21 -0.18
N ARG A 48 -2.69 -1.04 0.69
CA ARG A 48 -1.34 -1.58 0.48
C ARG A 48 -1.30 -2.67 -0.57
N LEU A 49 -2.25 -3.60 -0.55
CA LEU A 49 -2.36 -4.64 -1.58
C LEU A 49 -2.58 -4.05 -2.97
N SER A 50 -3.43 -3.02 -3.09
CA SER A 50 -3.64 -2.32 -4.36
C SER A 50 -2.40 -1.58 -4.87
N GLY A 51 -1.46 -1.22 -3.99
CA GLY A 51 -0.20 -0.59 -4.38
C GLY A 51 0.90 -1.60 -4.72
N THR A 52 0.96 -2.73 -4.00
CA THR A 52 2.03 -3.72 -4.19
C THR A 52 1.70 -4.78 -5.23
N SER A 53 0.42 -5.12 -5.40
CA SER A 53 -0.03 -6.28 -6.18
C SER A 53 -1.37 -6.03 -6.89
N PRO A 54 -1.52 -4.96 -7.71
CA PRO A 54 -2.79 -4.59 -8.33
C PRO A 54 -3.38 -5.70 -9.21
N SER A 55 -2.56 -6.46 -9.95
CA SER A 55 -3.02 -7.59 -10.75
C SER A 55 -3.65 -8.69 -9.90
N GLN A 56 -3.03 -9.08 -8.79
CA GLN A 56 -3.58 -10.08 -7.88
C GLN A 56 -4.89 -9.61 -7.26
N VAL A 57 -5.02 -8.30 -6.95
CA VAL A 57 -6.26 -7.72 -6.45
C VAL A 57 -7.36 -7.78 -7.51
N ARG A 58 -7.05 -7.46 -8.76
CA ARG A 58 -7.99 -7.56 -9.90
C ARG A 58 -8.49 -8.99 -10.09
N ASP A 59 -7.56 -9.95 -10.08
CA ASP A 59 -7.87 -11.34 -10.37
C ASP A 59 -8.64 -11.98 -9.20
N ALA A 60 -8.29 -11.64 -7.95
CA ALA A 60 -9.09 -12.01 -6.78
C ALA A 60 -10.50 -11.42 -6.83
N TYR A 61 -10.65 -10.17 -7.25
CA TYR A 61 -11.97 -9.57 -7.43
C TYR A 61 -12.78 -10.25 -8.54
N GLY A 62 -12.14 -10.60 -9.66
CA GLY A 62 -12.75 -11.38 -10.74
C GLY A 62 -13.23 -12.75 -10.25
N PHE A 63 -12.40 -13.46 -9.49
CA PHE A 63 -12.75 -14.74 -8.89
C PHE A 63 -13.97 -14.62 -7.96
N LEU A 64 -13.96 -13.65 -7.03
CA LEU A 64 -15.08 -13.44 -6.10
C LEU A 64 -16.39 -13.14 -6.84
N ARG A 65 -16.37 -12.31 -7.89
CA ARG A 65 -17.58 -12.00 -8.69
C ARG A 65 -18.15 -13.21 -9.42
N ASN A 66 -17.29 -14.10 -9.90
CA ASN A 66 -17.73 -15.30 -10.61
C ASN A 66 -18.29 -16.35 -9.65
N PHE A 67 -17.81 -16.35 -8.40
CA PHE A 67 -18.08 -17.42 -7.45
C PHE A 67 -19.19 -17.08 -6.45
N LEU A 68 -19.28 -15.83 -5.98
CA LEU A 68 -20.24 -15.43 -4.95
C LEU A 68 -21.56 -14.94 -5.56
N GLU A 69 -22.67 -15.43 -5.03
CA GLU A 69 -24.00 -14.93 -5.36
C GLU A 69 -24.32 -13.59 -4.65
N GLY A 70 -25.29 -12.84 -5.16
CA GLY A 70 -25.74 -11.57 -4.58
C GLY A 70 -24.90 -10.34 -4.98
N GLY A 71 -23.90 -10.53 -5.84
CA GLY A 71 -23.07 -9.45 -6.38
C GLY A 71 -21.95 -9.01 -5.42
N VAL A 72 -20.77 -8.76 -5.99
CA VAL A 72 -19.58 -8.33 -5.26
C VAL A 72 -19.16 -6.95 -5.74
N GLY A 73 -19.39 -5.93 -4.92
CA GLY A 73 -18.84 -4.60 -5.16
C GLY A 73 -17.34 -4.55 -4.86
N LEU A 74 -16.68 -3.49 -5.31
CA LEU A 74 -15.27 -3.22 -5.00
C LEU A 74 -15.13 -1.90 -4.24
N TRP A 75 -14.34 -1.92 -3.16
CA TRP A 75 -13.96 -0.73 -2.42
C TRP A 75 -12.45 -0.63 -2.23
N LEU A 76 -11.82 0.25 -3.01
CA LEU A 76 -10.42 0.64 -2.85
C LEU A 76 -10.35 1.87 -1.95
N ARG A 77 -9.85 1.70 -0.73
CA ARG A 77 -9.66 2.77 0.26
C ARG A 77 -8.66 2.32 1.35
N CYS A 78 -8.07 3.26 2.07
CA CYS A 78 -7.40 2.99 3.34
C CYS A 78 -8.42 2.93 4.50
N CYS A 79 -8.30 1.92 5.37
CA CYS A 79 -9.20 1.72 6.51
C CYS A 79 -8.96 2.69 7.69
N GLY A 80 -7.97 3.58 7.60
CA GLY A 80 -7.63 4.50 8.70
C GLY A 80 -6.60 3.96 9.69
N ALA A 81 -6.08 2.73 9.52
CA ALA A 81 -5.08 2.14 10.40
C ALA A 81 -3.87 3.06 10.69
N PRO A 82 -3.29 3.81 9.72
CA PRO A 82 -2.19 4.73 10.00
C PRO A 82 -2.54 5.82 11.02
N ALA A 83 -3.73 6.42 10.94
CA ALA A 83 -4.17 7.41 11.93
C ALA A 83 -4.33 6.79 13.31
N ARG A 84 -4.90 5.57 13.38
CA ARG A 84 -5.06 4.82 14.62
C ARG A 84 -3.71 4.51 15.27
N TRP A 85 -2.76 3.98 14.51
CA TRP A 85 -1.42 3.64 14.97
C TRP A 85 -0.59 4.86 15.37
N ALA A 86 -0.77 5.98 14.68
CA ALA A 86 -0.15 7.25 15.05
C ALA A 86 -0.73 7.84 16.35
N GLY A 87 -1.86 7.34 16.86
CA GLY A 87 -2.58 7.96 17.97
C GLY A 87 -3.24 9.30 17.57
N ARG A 88 -3.52 9.49 16.28
CA ARG A 88 -4.30 10.62 15.75
C ARG A 88 -5.79 10.28 15.77
N GLU A 89 -6.35 10.25 16.97
CA GLU A 89 -7.76 9.89 17.20
C GLU A 89 -8.73 10.80 16.45
N ASP A 90 -8.38 12.07 16.28
CA ASP A 90 -9.13 13.06 15.50
C ASP A 90 -9.24 12.64 14.03
N LEU A 91 -8.12 12.26 13.41
CA LEU A 91 -8.09 11.79 12.03
C LEU A 91 -8.76 10.43 11.91
N PHE A 92 -8.50 9.51 12.84
CA PHE A 92 -9.09 8.19 12.81
C PHE A 92 -10.62 8.24 12.91
N ARG A 93 -11.16 9.05 13.84
CA ARG A 93 -12.61 9.22 13.99
C ARG A 93 -13.25 9.76 12.71
N LYS A 94 -12.64 10.76 12.07
CA LYS A 94 -13.11 11.30 10.80
C LYS A 94 -13.15 10.22 9.71
N GLU A 95 -12.09 9.42 9.59
CA GLU A 95 -12.05 8.32 8.61
C GLU A 95 -13.05 7.21 8.93
N ALA A 96 -13.26 6.90 10.21
CA ALA A 96 -14.22 5.91 10.69
C ALA A 96 -15.68 6.33 10.38
N GLU A 97 -16.05 7.57 10.69
CA GLU A 97 -17.36 8.15 10.39
C GLU A 97 -17.64 8.14 8.88
N GLU A 98 -16.66 8.56 8.07
CA GLU A 98 -16.76 8.55 6.62
C GLU A 98 -16.90 7.12 6.06
N THR A 99 -16.14 6.17 6.60
CA THR A 99 -16.22 4.75 6.24
C THR A 99 -17.62 4.20 6.53
N LEU A 100 -18.17 4.45 7.73
CA LEU A 100 -19.53 4.02 8.08
C LEU A 100 -20.58 4.64 7.17
N ARG A 101 -20.46 5.95 6.87
CA ARG A 101 -21.38 6.67 5.98
C ARG A 101 -21.38 6.07 4.57
N ILE A 102 -20.19 5.86 4.00
CA ILE A 102 -20.03 5.27 2.66
C ILE A 102 -20.56 3.83 2.63
N TRP A 103 -20.17 3.00 3.60
CA TRP A 103 -20.62 1.60 3.67
C TRP A 103 -22.15 1.49 3.79
N LYS A 104 -22.79 2.32 4.62
CA LYS A 104 -24.25 2.38 4.73
C LYS A 104 -24.91 2.81 3.42
N SER A 105 -24.30 3.71 2.65
CA SER A 105 -24.83 4.13 1.34
C SER A 105 -24.85 3.01 0.30
N MET A 106 -24.03 1.96 0.48
CA MET A 106 -24.04 0.74 -0.32
C MET A 106 -25.05 -0.32 0.16
N GLY A 107 -25.89 0.00 1.15
CA GLY A 107 -26.83 -0.96 1.72
C GLY A 107 -26.22 -1.90 2.78
N SER A 108 -25.08 -1.54 3.35
CA SER A 108 -24.40 -2.30 4.42
C SER A 108 -24.02 -3.75 4.05
N PRO A 109 -23.35 -3.98 2.90
CA PRO A 109 -22.89 -5.30 2.46
C PRO A 109 -21.91 -5.94 3.46
N VAL A 110 -21.73 -7.26 3.40
CA VAL A 110 -20.65 -7.91 4.14
C VAL A 110 -19.32 -7.57 3.46
N ILE A 111 -18.37 -6.99 4.20
CA ILE A 111 -17.03 -6.68 3.69
C ILE A 111 -16.19 -7.96 3.65
N ILE A 112 -15.59 -8.24 2.50
CA ILE A 112 -14.56 -9.27 2.34
C ILE A 112 -13.19 -8.57 2.33
N ALA A 113 -12.48 -8.60 3.45
CA ALA A 113 -11.21 -7.89 3.59
C ALA A 113 -10.00 -8.80 3.31
N ALA A 114 -9.15 -8.43 2.36
CA ALA A 114 -7.93 -9.18 2.04
C ALA A 114 -6.75 -8.84 2.97
N CYS A 115 -6.74 -7.63 3.52
CA CYS A 115 -5.72 -7.17 4.45
C CYS A 115 -6.15 -7.46 5.89
N THR A 116 -5.33 -8.22 6.62
CA THR A 116 -5.58 -8.54 8.04
C THR A 116 -5.63 -7.29 8.93
N GLY A 117 -4.88 -6.25 8.60
CA GLY A 117 -4.99 -4.96 9.31
C GLY A 117 -6.31 -4.23 9.06
N CYS A 118 -6.94 -4.43 7.89
CA CYS A 118 -8.29 -3.91 7.64
C CYS A 118 -9.34 -4.72 8.40
N VAL A 119 -9.20 -6.05 8.45
CA VAL A 119 -10.04 -6.91 9.30
C VAL A 119 -9.97 -6.45 10.76
N ASP A 120 -8.76 -6.22 11.28
CA ASP A 120 -8.56 -5.80 12.66
C ASP A 120 -9.24 -4.46 12.98
N VAL A 121 -9.02 -3.44 12.13
CA VAL A 121 -9.70 -2.14 12.27
C VAL A 121 -11.21 -2.29 12.23
N PHE A 122 -11.76 -3.01 11.25
CA PHE A 122 -13.20 -3.17 11.13
C PHE A 122 -13.80 -3.92 12.31
N ARG A 123 -13.19 -5.02 12.77
CA ARG A 123 -13.72 -5.80 13.90
C ARG A 123 -13.62 -5.06 15.24
N ARG A 124 -12.54 -4.31 15.48
CA ARG A 124 -12.29 -3.66 16.78
C ARG A 124 -12.90 -2.28 16.91
N GLU A 125 -12.80 -1.49 15.84
CA GLU A 125 -13.08 -0.06 15.90
C GLU A 125 -14.38 0.32 15.18
N LEU A 126 -14.93 -0.55 14.33
CA LEU A 126 -16.16 -0.34 13.56
C LEU A 126 -17.10 -1.57 13.65
N PRO A 127 -17.54 -1.97 14.85
CA PRO A 127 -18.28 -3.22 15.07
C PRO A 127 -19.63 -3.30 14.34
N GLU A 128 -20.17 -2.18 13.83
CA GLU A 128 -21.36 -2.21 12.98
C GLU A 128 -21.09 -2.86 11.62
N ILE A 129 -19.84 -2.82 11.14
CA ILE A 129 -19.44 -3.38 9.86
C ILE A 129 -19.31 -4.89 9.99
N ARG A 130 -20.15 -5.62 9.25
CA ARG A 130 -19.99 -7.07 9.07
C ARG A 130 -18.78 -7.31 8.16
N VAL A 131 -17.72 -7.90 8.72
CA VAL A 131 -16.47 -8.18 8.00
C VAL A 131 -16.06 -9.63 8.13
N VAL A 132 -15.66 -10.23 7.00
CA VAL A 132 -15.03 -11.55 6.91
C VAL A 132 -13.68 -11.41 6.22
N SER A 133 -12.71 -12.23 6.61
CA SER A 133 -11.42 -12.28 5.91
C SER A 133 -11.57 -12.95 4.55
N LEU A 134 -10.87 -12.45 3.53
CA LEU A 134 -10.75 -13.13 2.23
C LEU A 134 -10.28 -14.58 2.42
N TRP A 135 -9.36 -14.81 3.36
CA TRP A 135 -8.79 -16.12 3.61
C TRP A 135 -9.84 -17.12 4.10
N GLU A 136 -10.76 -16.69 4.96
CA GLU A 136 -11.88 -17.51 5.44
C GLU A 136 -12.85 -17.85 4.30
N VAL A 137 -13.11 -16.88 3.41
CA VAL A 137 -13.98 -17.08 2.24
C VAL A 137 -13.36 -18.10 1.28
N LEU A 138 -12.08 -17.96 0.95
CA LEU A 138 -11.38 -18.87 0.04
C LEU A 138 -11.21 -20.29 0.62
N GLU A 139 -11.02 -20.40 1.94
CA GLU A 139 -10.94 -21.71 2.60
C GLU A 139 -12.28 -22.47 2.54
N LYS A 140 -13.39 -21.80 2.89
CA LYS A 140 -14.71 -22.42 2.99
C LYS A 140 -15.33 -22.73 1.64
N GLU A 141 -15.19 -21.78 0.71
CA GLU A 141 -16.06 -21.75 -0.45
C GLU A 141 -15.38 -22.29 -1.71
N ALA A 142 -14.18 -21.81 -2.06
CA ALA A 142 -13.38 -22.36 -3.17
C ALA A 142 -11.98 -21.71 -3.27
N MET A 143 -11.04 -22.46 -3.87
CA MET A 143 -9.74 -21.95 -4.35
C MET A 143 -9.83 -21.76 -5.87
N PRO A 144 -9.07 -20.81 -6.46
CA PRO A 144 -8.95 -20.70 -7.92
C PRO A 144 -8.57 -22.04 -8.56
N GLU A 145 -9.06 -22.31 -9.78
CA GLU A 145 -8.68 -23.53 -10.51
C GLU A 145 -7.22 -23.48 -10.98
N GLU A 146 -6.79 -22.30 -11.43
CA GLU A 146 -5.41 -22.00 -11.81
C GLU A 146 -4.69 -21.31 -10.65
N PHE A 147 -3.76 -22.02 -10.02
CA PHE A 147 -2.86 -21.48 -9.00
C PHE A 147 -1.45 -22.02 -9.20
N LEU A 148 -0.46 -21.31 -8.66
CA LEU A 148 0.93 -21.76 -8.70
C LEU A 148 1.13 -22.93 -7.74
N LYS A 149 1.44 -24.11 -8.28
CA LYS A 149 1.92 -25.23 -7.47
C LYS A 149 3.37 -25.00 -7.08
N MET A 150 3.61 -24.80 -5.78
CA MET A 150 4.94 -24.61 -5.22
C MET A 150 5.29 -25.82 -4.38
N ASN A 151 6.00 -26.78 -4.96
CA ASN A 151 6.48 -27.96 -4.22
C ASN A 151 7.72 -27.57 -3.41
N GLY A 152 7.58 -27.45 -2.09
CA GLY A 152 8.70 -27.14 -1.20
C GLY A 152 8.28 -26.55 0.14
N THR A 153 9.27 -26.36 1.00
CA THR A 153 9.08 -25.78 2.33
C THR A 153 9.26 -24.26 2.28
N LEU A 154 8.26 -23.53 2.77
CA LEU A 154 8.35 -22.09 3.01
C LEU A 154 8.08 -21.80 4.48
N ALA A 155 8.85 -20.89 5.07
CA ALA A 155 8.58 -20.44 6.43
C ALA A 155 7.40 -19.47 6.43
N VAL A 156 6.33 -19.82 7.15
CA VAL A 156 5.13 -19.00 7.23
C VAL A 156 5.30 -17.90 8.28
N HIS A 157 5.01 -16.66 7.88
CA HIS A 157 4.97 -15.52 8.80
C HIS A 157 3.54 -15.02 8.98
N ASP A 158 3.03 -15.21 10.20
CA ASP A 158 1.78 -14.62 10.64
C ASP A 158 1.96 -13.11 10.88
N PRO A 159 1.16 -12.23 10.23
CA PRO A 159 1.18 -10.82 10.52
C PRO A 159 0.63 -10.57 11.92
N CYS A 160 1.20 -9.57 12.62
CA CYS A 160 0.80 -9.21 13.97
C CYS A 160 -0.69 -8.86 14.11
N THR A 161 -1.33 -8.37 13.05
CA THR A 161 -2.78 -8.09 13.01
C THR A 161 -3.66 -9.34 12.87
N ALA A 162 -3.07 -10.54 12.80
CA ALA A 162 -3.79 -11.83 12.78
C ALA A 162 -3.63 -12.64 14.09
N VAL A 163 -2.99 -12.07 15.12
CA VAL A 163 -2.75 -12.71 16.43
C VAL A 163 -4.06 -13.16 17.08
N ASP A 164 -5.10 -12.33 17.04
CA ASP A 164 -6.39 -12.62 17.66
C ASP A 164 -7.37 -13.35 16.73
N TYR A 165 -6.92 -13.77 15.54
CA TYR A 165 -7.77 -14.36 14.50
C TYR A 165 -7.22 -15.73 14.05
N PRO A 166 -7.29 -16.77 14.91
CA PRO A 166 -6.76 -18.11 14.60
C PRO A 166 -7.41 -18.74 13.36
N GLU A 167 -8.66 -18.40 13.05
CA GLU A 167 -9.34 -18.81 11.82
C GLU A 167 -8.64 -18.31 10.56
N ILE A 168 -8.13 -17.07 10.57
CA ILE A 168 -7.37 -16.52 9.44
C ILE A 168 -6.03 -17.24 9.29
N ARG A 169 -5.34 -17.49 10.40
CA ARG A 169 -4.04 -18.17 10.42
C ARG A 169 -4.15 -19.61 9.91
N ARG A 170 -5.22 -20.32 10.30
CA ARG A 170 -5.52 -21.66 9.80
C ARG A 170 -5.85 -21.65 8.31
N ALA A 171 -6.71 -20.73 7.88
CA ALA A 171 -7.08 -20.60 6.47
C ALA A 171 -5.85 -20.36 5.58
N ALA A 172 -4.95 -19.46 5.97
CA ALA A 172 -3.72 -19.19 5.22
C ALA A 172 -2.86 -20.45 5.01
N ARG A 173 -2.67 -21.26 6.06
CA ARG A 173 -1.93 -22.53 5.99
C ARG A 173 -2.67 -23.58 5.17
N SER A 174 -3.99 -23.67 5.31
CA SER A 174 -4.84 -24.57 4.53
C SER A 174 -4.71 -24.30 3.03
N MET A 175 -4.78 -23.03 2.62
CA MET A 175 -4.57 -22.63 1.23
C MET A 175 -3.13 -22.88 0.75
N ALA A 176 -2.13 -22.61 1.58
CA ALA A 176 -0.73 -22.90 1.26
C ALA A 176 -0.51 -24.39 1.02
N SER A 177 -1.04 -25.25 1.89
CA SER A 177 -0.96 -26.70 1.77
C SER A 177 -1.63 -27.20 0.48
N ARG A 178 -2.80 -26.66 0.12
CA ARG A 178 -3.48 -26.96 -1.15
C ARG A 178 -2.65 -26.54 -2.38
N ALA A 179 -1.82 -25.50 -2.25
CA ALA A 179 -0.87 -25.08 -3.28
C ALA A 179 0.42 -25.93 -3.32
N GLY A 180 0.56 -26.96 -2.46
CA GLY A 180 1.73 -27.84 -2.38
C GLY A 180 2.84 -27.33 -1.45
N ILE A 181 2.60 -26.25 -0.71
CA ILE A 181 3.58 -25.62 0.18
C ILE A 181 3.55 -26.33 1.53
N ASP A 182 4.70 -26.82 1.97
CA ASP A 182 4.92 -27.26 3.35
C ASP A 182 5.30 -26.06 4.21
N CYS A 183 4.50 -25.75 5.23
CA CYS A 183 4.67 -24.55 6.05
C CYS A 183 5.60 -24.84 7.23
N GLU A 184 6.82 -24.32 7.18
CA GLU A 184 7.72 -24.26 8.33
C GLU A 184 7.26 -23.14 9.27
N GLU A 185 7.07 -23.45 10.55
CA GLU A 185 6.75 -22.44 11.56
C GLU A 185 8.00 -21.70 12.02
N LEU A 186 7.96 -20.36 12.01
CA LEU A 186 9.00 -19.55 12.62
C LEU A 186 9.01 -19.71 14.16
N PRO A 187 10.15 -19.52 14.85
CA PRO A 187 10.25 -19.70 16.30
C PRO A 187 9.20 -18.95 17.12
N MET A 188 8.88 -17.73 16.71
CA MET A 188 7.80 -16.91 17.27
C MET A 188 6.68 -16.81 16.24
N THR A 189 5.62 -17.60 16.37
CA THR A 189 4.51 -17.70 15.41
C THR A 189 3.16 -17.58 16.12
N ALA A 190 2.07 -17.53 15.36
CA ALA A 190 0.71 -17.47 15.88
C ALA A 190 0.51 -16.35 16.94
N GLU A 191 0.08 -16.68 18.16
CA GLU A 191 -0.16 -15.72 19.25
C GLU A 191 1.11 -15.00 19.72
N LEU A 192 2.29 -15.57 19.41
CA LEU A 192 3.60 -15.04 19.78
C LEU A 192 4.30 -14.34 18.61
N THR A 193 3.64 -14.17 17.46
CA THR A 193 4.31 -13.69 16.24
C THR A 193 5.00 -12.33 16.43
N SER A 194 6.27 -12.27 16.04
CA SER A 194 7.05 -11.04 16.03
C SER A 194 6.67 -10.13 14.85
N CYS A 195 6.75 -8.82 15.02
CA CYS A 195 6.42 -7.83 13.99
C CYS A 195 7.45 -7.83 12.83
N CYS A 196 7.02 -7.48 11.61
CA CYS A 196 7.91 -7.21 10.48
C CYS A 196 8.55 -5.80 10.51
N GLY A 197 8.13 -4.94 11.44
CA GLY A 197 8.57 -3.55 11.56
C GLY A 197 7.65 -2.51 10.90
N TYR A 198 6.59 -2.92 10.19
CA TYR A 198 5.68 -1.97 9.53
C TYR A 198 4.56 -1.43 10.45
N GLY A 199 3.86 -2.34 11.12
CA GLY A 199 2.72 -2.00 11.99
C GLY A 199 3.13 -1.08 13.15
N GLY A 200 2.18 -0.33 13.71
CA GLY A 200 2.49 0.70 14.71
C GLY A 200 3.33 1.86 14.16
N LEU A 201 3.54 1.91 12.83
CA LEU A 201 4.34 2.91 12.12
C LEU A 201 5.81 2.95 12.56
N GLN A 202 6.35 1.82 13.04
CA GLN A 202 7.75 1.75 13.49
C GLN A 202 8.71 2.09 12.34
N GLU A 203 8.58 1.46 11.18
CA GLU A 203 9.40 1.77 10.00
C GLU A 203 9.30 3.26 9.66
N CYS A 204 8.11 3.86 9.72
CA CYS A 204 7.92 5.27 9.42
C CYS A 204 8.62 6.19 10.43
N ALA A 205 8.45 5.92 11.73
CA ALA A 205 8.98 6.74 12.82
C ALA A 205 10.49 6.56 13.06
N ASN A 206 10.99 5.34 12.84
CA ASN A 206 12.41 4.98 12.97
C ASN A 206 12.78 3.93 11.90
N PRO A 207 13.19 4.38 10.69
CA PRO A 207 13.50 3.50 9.57
C PRO A 207 14.63 2.50 9.86
N GLU A 208 15.66 2.92 10.61
CA GLU A 208 16.79 2.07 10.99
C GLU A 208 16.32 0.92 11.88
N LEU A 209 15.50 1.22 12.90
CA LEU A 209 14.90 0.19 13.75
C LEU A 209 13.93 -0.70 12.97
N GLY A 210 13.12 -0.14 12.08
CA GLY A 210 12.25 -0.91 11.18
C GLY A 210 13.02 -1.93 10.33
N SER A 211 14.13 -1.50 9.72
CA SER A 211 15.03 -2.35 8.94
C SER A 211 15.70 -3.43 9.81
N ALA A 212 16.15 -3.07 11.01
CA ALA A 212 16.74 -4.03 11.95
C ALA A 212 15.71 -5.08 12.40
N THR A 213 14.46 -4.69 12.68
CA THR A 213 13.38 -5.62 13.02
C THR A 213 13.06 -6.58 11.86
N ALA A 214 12.92 -6.06 10.64
CA ALA A 214 12.70 -6.90 9.45
C ALA A 214 13.86 -7.89 9.25
N SER A 215 15.11 -7.41 9.37
CA SER A 215 16.31 -8.24 9.19
C SER A 215 16.45 -9.32 10.25
N SER A 216 16.20 -8.98 11.52
CA SER A 216 16.16 -9.94 12.63
C SER A 216 15.11 -11.02 12.35
N ARG A 217 13.92 -10.62 11.90
CA ARG A 217 12.84 -11.56 11.61
C ARG A 217 13.21 -12.49 10.45
N CYS A 218 13.76 -11.96 9.35
CA CYS A 218 14.23 -12.73 8.20
C CYS A 218 15.35 -13.73 8.53
N GLY A 219 16.15 -13.45 9.56
CA GLY A 219 17.25 -14.30 10.01
C GLY A 219 16.83 -15.53 10.83
N GLU A 220 15.54 -15.67 11.18
CA GLU A 220 15.05 -16.78 12.00
C GLU A 220 14.93 -18.11 11.25
N SER A 221 14.98 -18.10 9.92
CA SER A 221 14.95 -19.31 9.09
C SER A 221 15.68 -19.08 7.77
N SER A 222 16.32 -20.13 7.25
CA SER A 222 16.94 -20.12 5.91
C SER A 222 15.93 -20.27 4.78
N SER A 223 14.74 -20.82 5.05
CA SER A 223 13.69 -21.07 4.05
C SER A 223 13.13 -19.77 3.49
N ASP A 224 12.69 -19.80 2.23
CA ASP A 224 11.96 -18.67 1.63
C ASP A 224 10.65 -18.42 2.39
N TYR A 225 10.16 -17.18 2.40
CA TYR A 225 9.03 -16.80 3.26
C TYR A 225 7.69 -16.80 2.54
N LEU A 226 6.67 -17.35 3.20
CA LEU A 226 5.27 -17.18 2.83
C LEU A 226 4.61 -16.18 3.78
N VAL A 227 3.97 -15.16 3.21
CA VAL A 227 3.23 -14.13 3.97
C VAL A 227 1.83 -13.93 3.39
N TYR A 228 0.93 -13.38 4.21
CA TYR A 228 -0.42 -13.00 3.78
C TYR A 228 -0.77 -11.56 4.23
N CYS A 229 0.28 -10.74 4.36
CA CYS A 229 0.21 -9.29 4.53
C CYS A 229 1.18 -8.61 3.54
N ALA A 230 0.65 -7.69 2.73
CA ALA A 230 1.42 -6.94 1.73
C ALA A 230 2.65 -6.23 2.29
N MET A 231 2.56 -5.72 3.52
CA MET A 231 3.67 -4.98 4.13
C MET A 231 4.72 -5.87 4.76
N CYS A 232 4.35 -7.05 5.26
CA CYS A 232 5.35 -8.07 5.61
C CYS A 232 6.12 -8.49 4.36
N ARG A 233 5.42 -8.74 3.25
CA ARG A 233 6.05 -9.04 1.95
C ARG A 233 7.04 -7.97 1.53
N THR A 234 6.60 -6.70 1.60
CA THR A 234 7.42 -5.55 1.19
C THR A 234 8.67 -5.42 2.06
N LEU A 235 8.53 -5.47 3.39
CA LEU A 235 9.68 -5.25 4.28
C LEU A 235 10.68 -6.41 4.23
N PHE A 236 10.24 -7.66 4.14
CA PHE A 236 11.16 -8.80 4.02
C PHE A 236 11.87 -8.81 2.66
N ALA A 237 11.16 -8.53 1.57
CA ALA A 237 11.80 -8.43 0.25
C ALA A 237 12.88 -7.31 0.20
N ARG A 238 12.70 -6.22 0.96
CA ARG A 238 13.73 -5.15 1.08
C ARG A 238 14.99 -5.59 1.80
N THR A 239 14.93 -6.59 2.67
CA THR A 239 16.13 -7.17 3.29
C THR A 239 16.83 -8.18 2.37
N GLY A 240 16.32 -8.40 1.15
CA GLY A 240 16.78 -9.44 0.23
C GLY A 240 16.20 -10.83 0.54
N LYS A 241 15.30 -10.96 1.52
CA LYS A 241 14.64 -12.25 1.81
C LYS A 241 13.62 -12.56 0.72
N ARG A 242 13.83 -13.66 -0.01
CA ARG A 242 12.86 -14.16 -0.98
C ARG A 242 11.55 -14.46 -0.25
N THR A 243 10.50 -13.74 -0.65
CA THR A 243 9.23 -13.71 0.06
C THR A 243 8.10 -13.65 -0.93
N VAL A 244 7.14 -14.55 -0.80
CA VAL A 244 5.93 -14.60 -1.62
C VAL A 244 4.70 -14.27 -0.78
N HIS A 245 3.81 -13.44 -1.32
CA HIS A 245 2.49 -13.24 -0.76
C HIS A 245 1.54 -14.35 -1.21
N LEU A 246 0.67 -14.83 -0.34
CA LEU A 246 -0.26 -15.93 -0.66
C LEU A 246 -1.17 -15.62 -1.87
N LEU A 247 -1.56 -14.36 -2.09
CA LEU A 247 -2.27 -13.96 -3.32
C LEU A 247 -1.43 -14.12 -4.60
N GLU A 248 -0.10 -13.98 -4.54
CA GLU A 248 0.77 -14.22 -5.69
C GLU A 248 0.87 -15.72 -6.03
N VAL A 249 0.57 -16.60 -5.06
CA VAL A 249 0.44 -18.06 -5.29
C VAL A 249 -0.93 -18.39 -5.88
N LEU A 250 -1.99 -17.83 -5.30
CA LEU A 250 -3.37 -18.12 -5.71
C LEU A 250 -3.76 -17.46 -7.04
N PHE A 251 -3.15 -16.32 -7.37
CA PHE A 251 -3.38 -15.55 -8.60
C PHE A 251 -2.04 -15.18 -9.25
N PRO A 252 -1.32 -16.18 -9.80
CA PRO A 252 0.04 -15.97 -10.29
C PRO A 252 0.05 -15.10 -11.55
N ALA A 253 1.01 -14.17 -11.60
CA ALA A 253 1.26 -13.41 -12.82
C ALA A 253 1.95 -14.30 -13.88
N PRO A 254 1.47 -14.35 -15.13
CA PRO A 254 2.05 -15.20 -16.16
C PRO A 254 3.56 -14.94 -16.36
N GLY A 255 4.35 -16.02 -16.36
CA GLY A 255 5.79 -15.97 -16.64
C GLY A 255 6.65 -15.28 -15.57
N LYS A 256 6.13 -15.03 -14.36
CA LYS A 256 6.88 -14.43 -13.25
C LYS A 256 7.04 -15.42 -12.09
N ASP A 257 8.26 -15.53 -11.57
CA ASP A 257 8.51 -16.19 -10.27
C ASP A 257 8.26 -15.19 -9.14
N PRO A 258 7.20 -15.35 -8.33
CA PRO A 258 6.89 -14.40 -7.26
C PRO A 258 7.97 -14.32 -6.17
N LEU A 259 8.79 -15.36 -5.98
CA LEU A 259 9.90 -15.34 -5.01
C LEU A 259 11.09 -14.49 -5.48
N SER A 260 11.15 -14.17 -6.77
CA SER A 260 12.21 -13.33 -7.36
C SER A 260 11.82 -11.85 -7.45
N MET A 261 10.56 -11.53 -7.19
CA MET A 261 10.04 -10.18 -7.39
C MET A 261 10.55 -9.22 -6.30
N PRO A 262 11.17 -8.08 -6.64
CA PRO A 262 11.67 -7.12 -5.66
C PRO A 262 10.53 -6.45 -4.88
N ALA A 263 10.85 -5.72 -3.82
CA ALA A 263 9.89 -4.86 -3.15
C ALA A 263 9.47 -3.70 -4.07
N VAL A 264 8.17 -3.41 -4.13
CA VAL A 264 7.64 -2.25 -4.86
C VAL A 264 7.99 -0.98 -4.09
N SER A 265 8.60 0.00 -4.76
CA SER A 265 9.02 1.26 -4.15
C SER A 265 7.83 2.04 -3.58
N TRP A 266 8.08 2.99 -2.68
CA TRP A 266 7.00 3.81 -2.13
C TRP A 266 6.28 4.65 -3.21
N SER A 267 7.05 5.15 -4.18
CA SER A 267 6.53 5.87 -5.35
C SER A 267 5.64 4.96 -6.20
N ASP A 268 6.15 3.78 -6.57
CA ASP A 268 5.41 2.84 -7.42
C ASP A 268 4.14 2.34 -6.70
N GLN A 269 4.18 2.12 -5.39
CA GLN A 269 2.96 1.77 -4.64
C GLN A 269 1.88 2.84 -4.75
N ARG A 270 2.27 4.12 -4.78
CA ARG A 270 1.34 5.24 -4.94
C ARG A 270 0.81 5.33 -6.36
N GLU A 271 1.70 5.26 -7.34
CA GLU A 271 1.36 5.29 -8.76
C GLU A 271 0.48 4.09 -9.16
N ASN A 272 0.78 2.90 -8.66
CA ASN A 272 0.01 1.68 -8.86
C ASN A 272 -1.42 1.81 -8.35
N ARG A 273 -1.65 2.42 -7.16
CA ARG A 273 -3.01 2.62 -6.65
C ARG A 273 -3.84 3.52 -7.59
N ALA A 274 -3.28 4.63 -8.03
CA ALA A 274 -3.99 5.55 -8.94
C ALA A 274 -4.17 4.93 -10.32
N GLY A 275 -3.12 4.31 -10.87
CA GLY A 275 -3.16 3.57 -12.12
C GLY A 275 -4.21 2.47 -12.10
N PHE A 276 -4.34 1.74 -10.99
CA PHE A 276 -5.28 0.65 -10.83
C PHE A 276 -6.74 1.15 -10.80
N VAL A 277 -7.02 2.28 -10.14
CA VAL A 277 -8.35 2.92 -10.22
C VAL A 277 -8.69 3.27 -11.65
N ARG A 278 -7.79 3.90 -12.40
CA ARG A 278 -8.00 4.27 -13.81
C ARG A 278 -8.20 3.04 -14.70
N GLU A 279 -7.36 2.03 -14.53
CA GLU A 279 -7.48 0.75 -15.24
C GLU A 279 -8.88 0.16 -15.03
N LEU A 280 -9.31 0.03 -13.78
CA LEU A 280 -10.60 -0.57 -13.44
C LEU A 280 -11.78 0.25 -13.97
N LEU A 281 -11.76 1.58 -13.83
CA LEU A 281 -12.80 2.45 -14.38
C LEU A 281 -12.93 2.27 -15.90
N GLY A 282 -11.82 2.33 -16.63
CA GLY A 282 -11.84 2.22 -18.10
C GLY A 282 -12.12 0.80 -18.61
N THR A 283 -11.67 -0.23 -17.91
CA THR A 283 -11.81 -1.62 -18.37
C THR A 283 -13.11 -2.26 -17.91
N LEU A 284 -13.45 -2.15 -16.63
CA LEU A 284 -14.53 -2.92 -16.01
C LEU A 284 -15.85 -2.14 -15.96
N TRP A 285 -15.80 -0.85 -15.64
CA TRP A 285 -17.00 0.01 -15.57
C TRP A 285 -17.25 0.84 -16.83
N LYS A 286 -16.28 0.93 -17.74
CA LYS A 286 -16.32 1.78 -18.96
C LYS A 286 -16.62 3.25 -18.64
N GLU A 287 -16.13 3.72 -17.50
CA GLU A 287 -16.27 5.09 -17.03
C GLU A 287 -15.04 5.93 -17.41
N GLU A 288 -15.26 7.23 -17.59
CA GLU A 288 -14.14 8.18 -17.73
C GLU A 288 -13.30 8.19 -16.46
N SER A 289 -11.98 8.10 -16.66
CA SER A 289 -11.02 8.21 -15.57
C SER A 289 -10.69 9.68 -15.30
N PRO A 290 -10.33 10.04 -14.05
CA PRO A 290 -9.79 11.36 -13.77
C PRO A 290 -8.63 11.67 -14.71
N MET A 291 -8.67 12.85 -15.35
CA MET A 291 -7.56 13.27 -16.22
C MET A 291 -6.28 13.36 -15.38
N PRO A 292 -5.16 12.79 -15.86
CA PRO A 292 -3.88 12.97 -15.19
C PRO A 292 -3.56 14.44 -15.02
N GLU A 293 -3.01 14.83 -13.87
CA GLU A 293 -2.52 16.19 -13.71
C GLU A 293 -1.33 16.43 -14.66
N GLU A 294 -1.13 17.67 -15.14
CA GLU A 294 -0.05 17.93 -16.11
C GLU A 294 1.35 17.53 -15.59
N HIS A 295 1.55 17.55 -14.27
CA HIS A 295 2.82 17.13 -13.68
C HIS A 295 3.06 15.62 -13.84
N GLU A 296 2.03 14.79 -13.99
CA GLU A 296 2.16 13.35 -14.21
C GLU A 296 2.85 13.03 -15.54
N ALA A 297 2.73 13.91 -16.54
CA ALA A 297 3.36 13.79 -17.85
C ALA A 297 4.88 14.04 -17.83
N ILE A 298 5.42 14.58 -16.73
CA ILE A 298 6.86 14.83 -16.58
C ILE A 298 7.61 13.49 -16.54
N LYS A 299 8.55 13.33 -17.47
CA LYS A 299 9.46 12.19 -17.52
C LYS A 299 10.67 12.45 -16.62
N LEU A 300 10.92 11.54 -15.68
CA LEU A 300 12.10 11.60 -14.81
C LEU A 300 13.11 10.53 -15.25
N VAL A 301 14.38 10.94 -15.33
CA VAL A 301 15.51 10.01 -15.35
C VAL A 301 16.05 9.93 -13.93
N LEU A 302 16.03 8.73 -13.34
CA LEU A 302 16.46 8.47 -11.97
C LEU A 302 17.71 7.59 -11.99
N PRO A 303 18.91 8.17 -11.91
CA PRO A 303 20.13 7.40 -11.61
C PRO A 303 19.94 6.57 -10.33
N GLU A 304 20.63 5.42 -10.24
CA GLU A 304 20.45 4.46 -9.14
C GLU A 304 20.60 5.12 -7.75
N ASP A 305 21.62 5.98 -7.58
CA ASP A 305 21.87 6.68 -6.32
C ASP A 305 20.76 7.69 -5.99
N ALA A 306 20.25 8.42 -6.99
CA ALA A 306 19.13 9.33 -6.79
C ALA A 306 17.85 8.55 -6.42
N GLY A 307 17.59 7.42 -7.08
CA GLY A 307 16.49 6.52 -6.74
C GLY A 307 16.57 6.02 -5.29
N LYS A 308 17.76 5.59 -4.83
CA LYS A 308 17.99 5.17 -3.44
C LYS A 308 17.76 6.31 -2.45
N ILE A 309 18.17 7.54 -2.77
CA ILE A 309 17.93 8.73 -1.93
C ILE A 309 16.42 8.99 -1.79
N LEU A 310 15.69 8.99 -2.91
CA LEU A 310 14.24 9.21 -2.92
C LEU A 310 13.52 8.15 -2.08
N GLU A 311 13.84 6.88 -2.29
CA GLU A 311 13.22 5.77 -1.56
C GLU A 311 13.53 5.83 -0.06
N THR A 312 14.80 6.01 0.32
CA THR A 312 15.24 6.05 1.73
C THR A 312 14.63 7.25 2.47
N ARG A 313 14.54 8.40 1.80
CA ARG A 313 13.97 9.63 2.38
C ARG A 313 12.47 9.76 2.18
N ARG A 314 11.83 8.76 1.54
CA ARG A 314 10.40 8.73 1.22
C ARG A 314 9.91 9.96 0.46
N ILE A 315 10.74 10.43 -0.46
CA ILE A 315 10.42 11.53 -1.38
C ILE A 315 9.86 10.89 -2.64
N LEU A 316 8.55 11.01 -2.83
CA LEU A 316 7.83 10.35 -3.91
C LEU A 316 8.13 11.03 -5.25
N THR A 317 8.17 10.24 -6.33
CA THR A 317 8.32 10.75 -7.71
C THR A 317 7.26 11.81 -8.05
N ASP A 318 6.03 11.64 -7.59
CA ASP A 318 4.96 12.63 -7.64
C ASP A 318 5.40 13.99 -7.08
N THR A 319 5.94 14.00 -5.86
CA THR A 319 6.46 15.22 -5.21
C THR A 319 7.59 15.84 -6.01
N VAL A 320 8.48 15.02 -6.59
CA VAL A 320 9.57 15.49 -7.46
C VAL A 320 9.01 16.18 -8.70
N LYS A 321 8.07 15.54 -9.40
CA LYS A 321 7.42 16.08 -10.61
C LYS A 321 6.69 17.39 -10.32
N ARG A 322 5.93 17.46 -9.22
CA ARG A 322 5.23 18.67 -8.78
C ARG A 322 6.19 19.81 -8.47
N ALA A 323 7.31 19.53 -7.80
CA ALA A 323 8.32 20.53 -7.48
C ALA A 323 9.01 21.06 -8.75
N ILE A 324 9.41 20.17 -9.67
CA ILE A 324 10.00 20.57 -10.95
C ILE A 324 9.01 21.43 -11.75
N ARG A 325 7.75 21.00 -11.89
CA ARG A 325 6.72 21.79 -12.58
C ARG A 325 6.56 23.18 -11.96
N ASN A 326 6.49 23.26 -10.64
CA ASN A 326 6.35 24.54 -9.94
C ASN A 326 7.56 25.46 -10.21
N GLY A 327 8.78 24.92 -10.12
CA GLY A 327 10.01 25.65 -10.39
C GLY A 327 10.14 26.11 -11.85
N GLU A 328 9.79 25.26 -12.81
CA GLU A 328 9.81 25.57 -14.25
C GLU A 328 8.75 26.63 -14.61
N ASN A 329 7.51 26.49 -14.13
CA ASN A 329 6.43 27.40 -14.50
C ASN A 329 6.53 28.78 -13.83
N SER A 330 7.00 28.83 -12.58
CA SER A 330 7.09 30.09 -11.82
C SER A 330 8.44 30.79 -11.94
N GLY A 331 9.45 30.11 -12.49
CA GLY A 331 10.85 30.55 -12.44
C GLY A 331 11.48 30.45 -11.05
N ARG A 332 10.79 29.91 -10.03
CA ARG A 332 11.31 29.72 -8.67
C ARG A 332 12.26 28.52 -8.60
N LYS A 333 13.41 28.68 -9.22
CA LYS A 333 14.52 27.73 -9.22
C LYS A 333 15.86 28.44 -9.17
N ILE A 334 16.83 27.81 -8.54
CA ILE A 334 18.19 28.34 -8.36
C ILE A 334 19.08 27.64 -9.37
N ALA A 335 19.68 28.40 -10.30
CA ALA A 335 20.68 27.87 -11.23
C ALA A 335 21.96 27.51 -10.47
N ARG A 336 22.57 26.38 -10.85
CA ARG A 336 23.82 25.88 -10.28
C ARG A 336 24.96 25.97 -11.32
N PRO A 337 26.23 26.07 -10.87
CA PRO A 337 27.38 26.16 -11.80
C PRO A 337 27.56 24.94 -12.72
N ASP A 338 27.01 23.78 -12.35
CA ASP A 338 27.06 22.51 -13.09
C ASP A 338 25.93 22.36 -14.13
N GLY A 339 25.21 23.46 -14.42
CA GLY A 339 24.07 23.49 -15.34
C GLY A 339 22.78 22.88 -14.79
N ALA A 340 22.78 22.41 -13.53
CA ALA A 340 21.58 21.92 -12.88
C ALA A 340 20.77 23.06 -12.22
N PHE A 341 19.58 22.72 -11.77
CA PHE A 341 18.70 23.62 -11.01
C PHE A 341 18.33 23.00 -9.67
N ALA A 342 18.10 23.85 -8.67
CA ALA A 342 17.47 23.47 -7.42
C ALA A 342 16.12 24.18 -7.30
N THR A 343 15.05 23.44 -7.05
CA THR A 343 13.72 24.00 -6.76
C THR A 343 13.16 23.37 -5.49
N CYS A 344 12.11 23.96 -4.95
CA CYS A 344 11.43 23.41 -3.79
C CYS A 344 9.93 23.64 -3.83
N LEU A 345 9.21 22.74 -3.14
CA LEU A 345 7.77 22.77 -3.02
C LEU A 345 7.38 22.32 -1.62
N LYS A 346 6.42 23.01 -1.02
CA LYS A 346 5.79 22.65 0.23
C LYS A 346 4.34 22.25 -0.05
N PRO A 347 4.05 20.97 -0.36
CA PRO A 347 2.69 20.52 -0.67
C PRO A 347 1.79 20.43 0.56
N ALA A 348 2.37 20.27 1.76
CA ALA A 348 1.65 20.20 3.03
C ALA A 348 2.54 20.76 4.16
N SER A 349 2.91 19.99 5.19
CA SER A 349 3.75 20.48 6.29
C SER A 349 5.25 20.40 6.01
N VAL A 350 5.66 19.63 4.99
CA VAL A 350 7.07 19.41 4.63
C VAL A 350 7.43 20.16 3.34
N THR A 351 8.58 20.83 3.36
CA THR A 351 9.19 21.44 2.17
C THR A 351 10.20 20.46 1.59
N TYR A 352 10.04 20.10 0.32
CA TYR A 352 10.93 19.23 -0.43
C TYR A 352 11.78 20.07 -1.37
N TRP A 353 13.07 19.76 -1.42
CA TRP A 353 14.02 20.34 -2.35
C TRP A 353 14.48 19.29 -3.33
N ILE A 354 14.47 19.65 -4.61
CA ILE A 354 14.86 18.79 -5.73
C ILE A 354 15.99 19.48 -6.48
N VAL A 355 17.08 18.74 -6.70
CA VAL A 355 18.15 19.13 -7.62
C VAL A 355 18.02 18.29 -8.87
N TYR A 356 17.90 18.93 -10.01
CA TYR A 356 17.61 18.27 -11.28
C TYR A 356 18.28 18.97 -12.46
N ARG A 357 18.41 18.25 -13.57
CA ARG A 357 18.95 18.75 -14.84
C ARG A 357 17.93 18.50 -15.96
N PRO A 358 17.49 19.54 -16.70
CA PRO A 358 16.72 19.36 -17.92
C PRO A 358 17.55 18.64 -18.99
N LEU A 359 16.93 17.70 -19.71
CA LEU A 359 17.52 16.97 -20.81
C LEU A 359 16.95 17.44 -22.15
N GLU A 360 17.65 17.16 -23.25
CA GLU A 360 17.29 17.62 -24.60
C GLU A 360 15.93 17.07 -25.10
N ASP A 361 15.51 15.91 -24.60
CA ASP A 361 14.25 15.26 -24.94
C ASP A 361 13.04 15.73 -24.09
N GLY A 362 13.26 16.74 -23.24
CA GLY A 362 12.26 17.27 -22.32
C GLY A 362 12.08 16.45 -21.03
N ALA A 363 12.88 15.41 -20.81
CA ALA A 363 12.95 14.73 -19.52
C ALA A 363 13.79 15.52 -18.51
N PHE A 364 13.69 15.16 -17.24
CA PHE A 364 14.50 15.74 -16.17
C PHE A 364 15.27 14.65 -15.43
N GLU A 365 16.59 14.76 -15.41
CA GLU A 365 17.46 13.93 -14.60
C GLU A 365 17.45 14.44 -13.15
N VAL A 366 17.10 13.57 -12.20
CA VAL A 366 17.12 13.92 -10.77
C VAL A 366 18.50 13.60 -10.20
N LEU A 367 19.15 14.61 -9.61
CA LEU A 367 20.50 14.49 -9.08
C LEU A 367 20.51 14.31 -7.56
N ASN A 368 19.58 14.95 -6.86
CA ASN A 368 19.46 14.85 -5.40
C ASN A 368 18.09 15.35 -4.93
N ALA A 369 17.67 14.93 -3.73
CA ALA A 369 16.50 15.49 -3.07
C ALA A 369 16.60 15.40 -1.55
N TRP A 370 16.06 16.39 -0.85
CA TRP A 370 15.94 16.37 0.61
C TRP A 370 14.67 17.08 1.06
N SER A 371 14.36 17.02 2.34
CA SER A 371 13.20 17.69 2.90
C SER A 371 13.48 18.27 4.27
N HIS A 372 12.72 19.31 4.64
CA HIS A 372 12.76 19.94 5.95
C HIS A 372 11.40 20.58 6.26
N ARG A 373 11.22 21.09 7.49
CA ARG A 373 9.94 21.69 7.93
C ARG A 373 9.92 23.22 7.98
N MET A 374 11.02 23.86 7.57
CA MET A 374 11.02 25.31 7.43
C MET A 374 10.11 25.74 6.26
N THR A 375 9.30 26.77 6.49
CA THR A 375 8.59 27.46 5.41
C THR A 375 9.57 28.37 4.70
N VAL A 376 9.72 28.19 3.39
CA VAL A 376 10.47 29.11 2.55
C VAL A 376 9.43 30.01 1.86
N PRO A 377 9.51 31.35 2.01
CA PRO A 377 8.54 32.24 1.39
C PRO A 377 8.42 31.97 -0.11
N GLY A 378 7.18 31.76 -0.59
CA GLY A 378 6.92 31.44 -1.99
C GLY A 378 7.05 29.97 -2.39
N THR A 379 7.21 29.03 -1.46
CA THR A 379 7.20 27.59 -1.78
C THR A 379 5.88 26.91 -1.43
N GLU A 380 4.91 27.67 -0.91
CA GLU A 380 3.56 27.20 -0.63
C GLU A 380 2.90 26.82 -1.95
N GLY A 381 2.61 25.54 -2.13
CA GLY A 381 1.77 25.11 -3.23
C GLY A 381 0.37 25.67 -3.03
N SER A 382 -0.30 26.08 -4.11
CA SER A 382 -1.76 26.18 -4.10
C SER A 382 -2.31 24.80 -3.71
N LEU A 383 -2.80 24.67 -2.47
CA LEU A 383 -3.53 23.48 -2.03
C LEU A 383 -4.73 23.28 -2.98
N PRO A 384 -4.99 22.07 -3.50
CA PRO A 384 -6.30 21.76 -4.07
C PRO A 384 -7.40 21.84 -3.01
#